data_AF-A0A8J4D495-F1
#
_entry.id   AF-A0A8J4D495-F1
#
_cell.length_a   1.000
_cell.length_b   1.000
_cell.length_c   1.000
_cell.angle_alpha   90.00
_cell.angle_beta   90.00
_cell.angle_gamma   90.00
#
_symmetry.space_group_name_H-M   'P 1'
#
loop_
_entity.id
_entity.type
_entity.pdbx_description
1 polymer ?
#
loop_
_entity_poly.entity_id
_entity_poly.type
_entity_poly.pdbx_seq_one_letter_code
_entity_poly.pdbx_strand_id
1 'polypeptide(L)'
;MMYMAPANCYPQRSFGLLPHPRQRTFRGSAEHSFVLLLIPLLTTSLLALDGTLAATPLPSPLPRSPPPPPRSPLPPPRSPPLPRPPPLRPPLPFPQSTIAAATLSINIQGKLQYRPTKPVGKWMLTSVNGSSISYTLPSQPVDAISGQQISPGRGISLTCFLPNASTTRCSNITDVQTYQAALPAPNTNVTSRVLVMVVSLSNSSECNIRGGANVTKVKDAFLLPNGYADFFGNCSYGKMVLDRQALTVVSTVVPCTAAIAQCNEDAIAAAAKLQVASTGVQIGSYTHFLYVIPDGLVMTCGWVGLGELPGTQSWFSPDSMGIFSKGTVMQEILHNFGLFHGYKDGMEYEDYSTAMGFGDSCPSAPELWRLGWATPLVQLNSSSFPLATYNTFTLPATFLGPTGVMIKIQPDWLDTFYRKNLYLALRVKAAGDRDLLEQFNGKLNIHELDSTIDNSFSAAGNPTVSIIGTLAPGSSVAYFNYKLQLLVGGEIMCSYCTGQWQIDYPCSAQRPTPTITKRTSVDIVNIL
;
A
#
# COMPACT_ATOMS: atom_id res chain seq x y z
N MET A 1 -40.31 38.65 11.37
CA MET A 1 -41.29 37.63 11.78
C MET A 1 -42.20 37.37 10.60
N MET A 2 -41.98 36.27 9.89
CA MET A 2 -42.76 35.90 8.70
C MET A 2 -42.94 34.38 8.75
N TYR A 3 -44.18 33.95 8.98
CA TYR A 3 -44.62 32.57 8.90
C TYR A 3 -44.77 32.20 7.42
N MET A 4 -44.13 31.11 6.99
CA MET A 4 -44.42 30.45 5.72
C MET A 4 -45.28 29.21 5.96
N ALA A 5 -46.34 29.09 5.17
CA ALA A 5 -47.29 27.98 5.14
C ALA A 5 -46.70 26.73 4.42
N PRO A 6 -47.18 25.51 4.72
CA PRO A 6 -46.68 24.28 4.11
C PRO A 6 -47.31 23.98 2.74
N ALA A 7 -46.51 23.41 1.84
CA ALA A 7 -46.91 22.98 0.51
C ALA A 7 -47.51 21.55 0.51
N ASN A 8 -48.57 21.38 -0.27
CA ASN A 8 -49.30 20.13 -0.51
C ASN A 8 -48.54 19.15 -1.40
N CYS A 9 -48.57 17.86 -1.05
CA CYS A 9 -48.13 16.75 -1.90
C CYS A 9 -49.32 16.14 -2.67
N TYR A 10 -49.18 16.04 -4.00
CA TYR A 10 -50.06 15.25 -4.88
C TYR A 10 -49.53 13.81 -5.03
N PRO A 11 -50.40 12.77 -5.09
CA PRO A 11 -49.99 11.42 -5.41
C PRO A 11 -49.99 11.19 -6.94
N GLN A 12 -48.89 10.62 -7.46
CA GLN A 12 -48.86 10.10 -8.83
C GLN A 12 -49.46 8.69 -8.92
N ARG A 13 -50.23 8.50 -9.99
CA ARG A 13 -50.96 7.29 -10.37
C ARG A 13 -50.03 6.17 -10.83
N SER A 14 -50.42 4.96 -10.43
CA SER A 14 -49.94 3.66 -10.89
C SER A 14 -50.46 3.32 -12.29
N PHE A 15 -49.60 2.71 -13.12
CA PHE A 15 -49.97 1.95 -14.31
C PHE A 15 -48.99 0.79 -14.50
N GLY A 16 -49.52 -0.37 -14.92
CA GLY A 16 -48.78 -1.31 -15.77
C GLY A 16 -48.37 -2.64 -15.13
N LEU A 17 -49.34 -3.57 -15.06
CA LEU A 17 -49.15 -5.02 -14.94
C LEU A 17 -48.33 -5.60 -16.11
N LEU A 18 -47.45 -6.58 -15.85
CA LEU A 18 -47.19 -7.79 -16.67
C LEU A 18 -46.40 -8.84 -15.82
N PRO A 19 -46.47 -10.15 -16.13
CA PRO A 19 -46.46 -11.21 -15.12
C PRO A 19 -45.10 -11.88 -14.84
N HIS A 20 -44.99 -12.38 -13.61
CA HIS A 20 -43.92 -13.26 -13.11
C HIS A 20 -43.90 -14.64 -13.78
N PRO A 21 -42.71 -15.22 -14.06
CA PRO A 21 -42.55 -16.66 -14.20
C PRO A 21 -42.38 -17.33 -12.84
N ARG A 22 -43.10 -18.44 -12.66
CA ARG A 22 -43.10 -19.34 -11.49
C ARG A 22 -41.70 -19.84 -11.13
N GLN A 23 -41.24 -19.58 -9.91
CA GLN A 23 -40.13 -20.34 -9.30
C GLN A 23 -40.66 -21.62 -8.67
N ARG A 24 -40.10 -22.76 -9.10
CA ARG A 24 -40.27 -24.08 -8.47
C ARG A 24 -39.50 -24.09 -7.15
N THR A 25 -40.21 -24.39 -6.07
CA THR A 25 -39.63 -24.77 -4.77
C THR A 25 -39.04 -26.17 -4.87
N PHE A 26 -37.71 -26.30 -4.73
CA PHE A 26 -37.07 -27.55 -4.32
C PHE A 26 -36.75 -27.45 -2.82
N ARG A 27 -37.50 -28.20 -2.01
CA ARG A 27 -37.10 -28.58 -0.65
C ARG A 27 -36.18 -29.79 -0.78
N GLY A 28 -34.96 -29.65 -0.31
CA GLY A 28 -34.05 -30.78 -0.04
C GLY A 28 -33.15 -30.38 1.12
N SER A 29 -33.52 -30.78 2.34
CA SER A 29 -32.61 -30.76 3.47
C SER A 29 -31.74 -32.02 3.37
N ALA A 30 -30.43 -31.83 3.20
CA ALA A 30 -29.46 -32.89 3.42
C ALA A 30 -28.68 -32.54 4.69
N GLU A 31 -29.06 -33.18 5.79
CA GLU A 31 -28.22 -33.31 6.98
C GLU A 31 -26.95 -34.07 6.58
N HIS A 32 -25.78 -33.46 6.74
CA HIS A 32 -24.50 -34.16 6.65
C HIS A 32 -23.93 -34.28 8.07
N SER A 33 -24.05 -35.47 8.63
CA SER A 33 -23.28 -35.92 9.77
C SER A 33 -21.80 -36.05 9.36
N PHE A 34 -20.92 -35.35 10.06
CA PHE A 34 -19.48 -35.52 9.93
C PHE A 34 -19.06 -36.87 10.55
N VAL A 35 -18.44 -37.71 9.73
CA VAL A 35 -17.75 -38.93 10.16
C VAL A 35 -16.34 -38.56 10.61
N LEU A 36 -16.04 -38.89 11.86
CA LEU A 36 -14.71 -38.82 12.47
C LEU A 36 -13.79 -39.85 11.78
N LEU A 37 -12.85 -39.40 10.94
CA LEU A 37 -11.83 -40.28 10.36
C LEU A 37 -10.60 -40.30 11.29
N LEU A 38 -10.54 -41.31 12.17
CA LEU A 38 -9.32 -41.68 12.88
C LEU A 38 -8.37 -42.38 11.89
N ILE A 39 -7.22 -41.77 11.62
CA ILE A 39 -6.11 -42.41 10.90
C ILE A 39 -5.25 -43.13 11.95
N PRO A 40 -5.13 -44.47 11.94
CA PRO A 40 -4.15 -45.15 12.76
C PRO A 40 -2.79 -45.13 12.04
N LEU A 41 -1.76 -44.73 12.78
CA LEU A 41 -0.35 -44.98 12.48
C LEU A 41 -0.12 -46.49 12.33
N LEU A 42 0.36 -46.91 11.16
CA LEU A 42 0.83 -48.28 10.91
C LEU A 42 2.34 -48.26 10.72
N THR A 43 3.02 -48.92 11.65
CA THR A 43 4.42 -49.30 11.64
C THR A 43 4.68 -50.45 10.66
N THR A 44 5.76 -50.31 9.89
CA THR A 44 6.67 -51.34 9.30
C THR A 44 6.15 -52.76 9.02
N SER A 45 6.27 -53.22 7.77
CA SER A 45 7.07 -54.42 7.38
C SER A 45 7.12 -54.63 5.86
N LEU A 46 8.31 -55.04 5.38
CA LEU A 46 8.58 -55.60 4.06
C LEU A 46 7.81 -56.91 3.82
N LEU A 47 7.32 -57.14 2.60
CA LEU A 47 7.71 -58.26 1.71
C LEU A 47 6.83 -58.32 0.43
N ALA A 48 7.53 -58.48 -0.70
CA ALA A 48 7.18 -59.12 -1.96
C ALA A 48 5.72 -59.07 -2.48
N LEU A 49 5.52 -58.33 -3.58
CA LEU A 49 4.39 -58.51 -4.50
C LEU A 49 4.92 -58.98 -5.86
N ASP A 50 4.47 -60.18 -6.21
CA ASP A 50 4.61 -60.82 -7.51
C ASP A 50 3.50 -60.31 -8.46
N GLY A 51 3.74 -60.49 -9.76
CA GLY A 51 3.16 -59.69 -10.84
C GLY A 51 1.65 -59.80 -11.09
N THR A 52 1.06 -58.69 -11.53
CA THR A 52 0.07 -58.69 -12.63
C THR A 52 0.00 -57.31 -13.27
N LEU A 53 0.52 -57.21 -14.49
CA LEU A 53 0.55 -56.02 -15.34
C LEU A 53 -0.82 -55.79 -15.98
N ALA A 54 -1.47 -54.66 -15.63
CA ALA A 54 -2.50 -54.05 -16.46
C ALA A 54 -1.88 -52.84 -17.18
N ALA A 55 -1.87 -52.89 -18.52
CA ALA A 55 -1.28 -51.88 -19.38
C ALA A 55 -2.03 -50.55 -19.30
N THR A 56 -1.36 -49.52 -18.81
CA THR A 56 -1.75 -48.12 -18.94
C THR A 56 -1.38 -47.60 -20.34
N PRO A 57 -2.22 -46.77 -20.99
CA PRO A 57 -1.89 -46.19 -22.28
C PRO A 57 -0.77 -45.14 -22.13
N LEU A 58 0.23 -45.24 -23.00
CA LEU A 58 1.34 -44.30 -23.11
C LEU A 58 0.84 -42.85 -23.29
N PRO A 59 1.43 -41.87 -22.58
CA PRO A 59 1.13 -40.47 -22.82
C PRO A 59 1.62 -40.07 -24.22
N SER A 60 0.79 -39.31 -24.92
CA SER A 60 1.12 -38.75 -26.23
C SER A 60 2.41 -37.91 -26.16
N PRO A 61 3.28 -37.98 -27.19
CA PRO A 61 4.53 -37.25 -27.20
C PRO A 61 4.27 -35.75 -27.19
N LEU A 62 4.99 -35.04 -26.32
CA LEU A 62 5.02 -33.58 -26.28
C LEU A 62 5.41 -33.01 -27.65
N PRO A 63 4.82 -31.89 -28.08
CA PRO A 63 5.18 -31.24 -29.33
C PRO A 63 6.65 -30.81 -29.28
N ARG A 64 7.41 -31.25 -30.29
CA ARG A 64 8.83 -30.87 -30.43
C ARG A 64 8.95 -29.37 -30.61
N SER A 65 9.82 -28.76 -29.81
CA SER A 65 10.24 -27.37 -29.96
C SER A 65 10.76 -27.12 -31.38
N PRO A 66 10.42 -25.98 -32.01
CA PRO A 66 10.95 -25.64 -33.33
C PRO A 66 12.48 -25.51 -33.27
N PRO A 67 13.18 -25.90 -34.35
CA PRO A 67 14.64 -25.78 -34.41
C PRO A 67 15.06 -24.31 -34.36
N PRO A 68 16.22 -24.01 -33.75
CA PRO A 68 16.75 -22.66 -33.73
C PRO A 68 17.01 -22.15 -35.15
N PRO A 69 16.84 -20.85 -35.41
CA PRO A 69 17.10 -20.27 -36.72
C PRO A 69 18.57 -20.49 -37.14
N PRO A 70 18.84 -20.63 -38.44
CA PRO A 70 20.20 -20.85 -38.95
C PRO A 70 21.10 -19.67 -38.57
N ARG A 71 22.28 -19.99 -38.02
CA ARG A 71 23.32 -19.00 -37.72
C ARG A 71 23.72 -18.26 -38.99
N SER A 72 23.70 -16.93 -38.94
CA SER A 72 24.23 -16.08 -40.00
C SER A 72 25.71 -16.40 -40.29
N PRO A 73 26.16 -16.30 -41.55
CA PRO A 73 27.57 -16.53 -41.90
C PRO A 73 28.48 -15.57 -41.13
N LEU A 74 29.59 -16.10 -40.61
CA LEU A 74 30.66 -15.29 -40.06
C LEU A 74 31.22 -14.35 -41.15
N PRO A 75 31.44 -13.06 -40.84
CA PRO A 75 32.07 -12.15 -41.79
C PRO A 75 33.50 -12.63 -42.12
N PRO A 76 33.99 -12.38 -43.35
CA PRO A 76 35.34 -12.76 -43.74
C PRO A 76 36.40 -12.07 -42.88
N PRO A 77 37.60 -12.67 -42.75
CA PRO A 77 38.69 -12.09 -41.98
C PRO A 77 39.06 -10.72 -42.55
N ARG A 78 39.01 -9.68 -41.72
CA ARG A 78 39.53 -8.36 -42.08
C ARG A 78 41.05 -8.45 -42.25
N SER A 79 41.54 -7.89 -43.35
CA SER A 79 42.95 -7.67 -43.61
C SER A 79 43.61 -6.91 -42.44
N PRO A 80 44.87 -7.21 -42.09
CA PRO A 80 45.58 -6.50 -41.03
C PRO A 80 45.68 -5.00 -41.38
N PRO A 81 45.41 -4.10 -40.42
CA PRO A 81 45.52 -2.67 -40.65
C PRO A 81 46.99 -2.27 -40.87
N LEU A 82 47.21 -1.38 -41.83
CA LEU A 82 48.50 -0.73 -42.05
C LEU A 82 49.01 -0.06 -40.75
N PRO A 83 50.33 0.00 -40.53
CA PRO A 83 50.90 0.67 -39.36
C PRO A 83 50.43 2.12 -39.26
N ARG A 84 49.82 2.49 -38.14
CA ARG A 84 49.49 3.89 -37.86
C ARG A 84 50.77 4.71 -37.73
N PRO A 85 50.80 5.93 -38.30
CA PRO A 85 51.83 6.91 -37.96
C PRO A 85 51.88 7.13 -36.44
N PRO A 86 53.06 7.37 -35.87
CA PRO A 86 53.19 7.66 -34.44
C PRO A 86 52.31 8.87 -34.07
N PRO A 87 51.54 8.79 -32.96
CA PRO A 87 50.72 9.90 -32.52
C PRO A 87 51.62 11.11 -32.21
N LEU A 88 51.26 12.27 -32.77
CA LEU A 88 51.82 13.56 -32.36
C LEU A 88 51.62 13.69 -30.84
N ARG A 89 52.71 14.00 -30.12
CA ARG A 89 52.68 14.22 -28.67
C ARG A 89 51.58 15.24 -28.33
N PRO A 90 50.64 14.91 -27.45
CA PRO A 90 49.72 15.90 -26.90
C PRO A 90 50.54 17.02 -26.24
N PRO A 91 50.15 18.30 -26.39
CA PRO A 91 50.74 19.38 -25.61
C PRO A 91 50.63 19.04 -24.11
N LEU A 92 51.71 19.28 -23.38
CA LEU A 92 51.78 19.09 -21.93
C LEU A 92 50.59 19.82 -21.28
N PRO A 93 49.77 19.15 -20.44
CA PRO A 93 48.68 19.81 -19.76
C PRO A 93 49.26 20.91 -18.86
N PHE A 94 48.82 22.15 -19.09
CA PHE A 94 49.09 23.25 -18.19
C PHE A 94 48.54 22.87 -16.80
N PRO A 95 49.30 23.11 -15.71
CA PRO A 95 48.81 22.88 -14.36
C PRO A 95 47.61 23.80 -14.10
N GLN A 96 46.40 23.25 -14.24
CA GLN A 96 45.19 23.91 -13.76
C GLN A 96 45.20 23.82 -12.24
N SER A 97 45.59 24.91 -11.59
CA SER A 97 45.39 25.11 -10.16
C SER A 97 43.88 25.09 -9.89
N THR A 98 43.37 23.91 -9.52
CA THR A 98 41.99 23.75 -9.07
C THR A 98 41.87 24.36 -7.68
N ILE A 99 41.41 25.60 -7.63
CA ILE A 99 40.99 26.22 -6.36
C ILE A 99 39.80 25.39 -5.88
N ALA A 100 40.00 24.58 -4.84
CA ALA A 100 38.93 23.83 -4.22
C ALA A 100 37.87 24.82 -3.72
N ALA A 101 36.67 24.76 -4.29
CA ALA A 101 35.56 25.57 -3.83
C ALA A 101 35.32 25.26 -2.34
N ALA A 102 35.25 26.30 -1.50
CA ALA A 102 35.05 26.13 -0.07
C ALA A 102 33.69 25.46 0.18
N THR A 103 33.70 24.25 0.75
CA THR A 103 32.50 23.52 1.15
C THR A 103 31.91 24.16 2.40
N LEU A 104 30.63 24.49 2.38
CA LEU A 104 29.91 24.98 3.57
C LEU A 104 29.48 23.77 4.41
N SER A 105 29.62 23.83 5.73
CA SER A 105 29.03 22.82 6.65
C SER A 105 27.99 23.49 7.54
N ILE A 106 26.87 22.79 7.75
CA ILE A 106 25.79 23.23 8.64
C ILE A 106 25.31 22.08 9.51
N ASN A 107 24.97 22.38 10.76
CA ASN A 107 24.33 21.43 11.65
C ASN A 107 22.81 21.50 11.46
N ILE A 108 22.19 20.37 11.16
CA ILE A 108 20.76 20.26 10.93
C ILE A 108 20.19 19.31 11.96
N GLN A 109 19.13 19.76 12.64
CA GLN A 109 18.29 18.91 13.45
C GLN A 109 16.91 18.84 12.78
N GLY A 110 16.40 17.64 12.56
CA GLY A 110 15.17 17.48 11.79
C GLY A 110 14.51 16.12 11.94
N LYS A 111 13.41 15.93 11.21
CA LYS A 111 12.72 14.66 11.03
C LYS A 111 13.21 14.00 9.73
N LEU A 112 13.71 12.77 9.84
CA LEU A 112 14.12 11.98 8.68
C LEU A 112 12.89 11.50 7.91
N GLN A 113 12.90 11.65 6.60
CA GLN A 113 11.85 11.20 5.70
C GLN A 113 12.47 10.44 4.53
N TYR A 114 11.69 9.55 3.94
CA TYR A 114 12.03 8.83 2.72
C TYR A 114 10.96 9.10 1.66
N ARG A 115 11.38 9.19 0.39
CA ARG A 115 10.50 9.27 -0.76
C ARG A 115 10.87 8.12 -1.69
N PRO A 116 9.97 7.16 -1.96
CA PRO A 116 10.30 5.95 -2.71
C PRO A 116 10.32 6.21 -4.24
N THR A 117 11.13 7.17 -4.69
CA THR A 117 11.34 7.45 -6.12
C THR A 117 12.15 6.33 -6.79
N LYS A 118 11.87 6.03 -8.06
CA LYS A 118 12.68 5.11 -8.87
C LYS A 118 13.77 5.88 -9.65
N PRO A 119 14.96 5.28 -9.91
CA PRO A 119 15.40 3.95 -9.51
C PRO A 119 15.90 3.86 -8.06
N VAL A 120 16.22 4.99 -7.43
CA VAL A 120 16.71 5.06 -6.05
C VAL A 120 15.86 6.07 -5.30
N GLY A 121 15.32 5.68 -4.14
CA GLY A 121 14.55 6.58 -3.31
C GLY A 121 15.40 7.75 -2.78
N LYS A 122 14.74 8.84 -2.40
CA LYS A 122 15.39 10.04 -1.86
C LYS A 122 15.23 10.08 -0.34
N TRP A 123 16.35 10.30 0.35
CA TRP A 123 16.36 10.58 1.79
C TRP A 123 16.33 12.08 2.02
N MET A 124 15.44 12.53 2.91
CA MET A 124 15.22 13.94 3.19
C MET A 124 15.29 14.19 4.69
N LEU A 125 15.84 15.32 5.11
CA LEU A 125 15.79 15.79 6.49
C LEU A 125 15.05 17.13 6.55
N THR A 126 13.86 17.13 7.13
CA THR A 126 13.07 18.35 7.31
C THR A 126 13.40 18.99 8.65
N SER A 127 13.98 20.19 8.61
CA SER A 127 14.43 20.92 9.79
C SER A 127 13.27 21.25 10.73
N VAL A 128 13.49 21.07 12.04
CA VAL A 128 12.52 21.43 13.08
C VAL A 128 12.67 22.88 13.57
N ASN A 129 13.71 23.61 13.14
CA ASN A 129 14.03 24.96 13.62
C ASN A 129 13.16 26.07 12.98
N GLY A 130 11.87 25.81 12.76
CA GLY A 130 10.87 26.81 12.35
C GLY A 130 10.85 27.19 10.86
N SER A 131 11.88 26.85 10.08
CA SER A 131 11.92 27.15 8.64
C SER A 131 11.32 26.07 7.73
N SER A 132 11.03 24.88 8.27
CA SER A 132 10.53 23.71 7.51
C SER A 132 11.30 23.43 6.22
N ILE A 133 12.60 23.77 6.17
CA ILE A 133 13.48 23.50 5.03
C ILE A 133 13.80 22.01 5.01
N SER A 134 13.59 21.37 3.87
CA SER A 134 13.95 19.97 3.62
C SER A 134 15.27 19.87 2.89
N TYR A 135 16.19 19.08 3.44
CA TYR A 135 17.51 18.83 2.87
C TYR A 135 17.57 17.42 2.25
N THR A 136 18.03 17.30 1.01
CA THR A 136 18.28 16.00 0.38
C THR A 136 19.61 15.43 0.87
N LEU A 137 19.57 14.20 1.39
CA LEU A 137 20.73 13.48 1.89
C LEU A 137 21.30 12.56 0.79
N PRO A 138 22.62 12.29 0.79
CA PRO A 138 23.25 11.46 -0.23
C PRO A 138 22.91 9.97 -0.11
N SER A 139 22.54 9.50 1.09
CA SER A 139 22.23 8.10 1.40
C SER A 139 21.37 7.99 2.67
N GLN A 140 20.95 6.77 3.00
CA GLN A 140 20.33 6.48 4.29
C GLN A 140 21.30 6.79 5.42
N PRO A 141 20.92 7.65 6.39
CA PRO A 141 21.78 7.94 7.53
C PRO A 141 22.02 6.71 8.40
N VAL A 142 23.26 6.59 8.89
CA VAL A 142 23.69 5.55 9.84
C VAL A 142 24.01 6.25 11.15
N ASP A 143 23.43 5.76 12.25
CA ASP A 143 23.65 6.32 13.57
C ASP A 143 25.12 6.13 13.98
N ALA A 144 25.81 7.22 14.30
CA ALA A 144 27.25 7.23 14.52
C ALA A 144 27.68 6.43 15.76
N ILE A 145 26.77 6.18 16.70
CA ILE A 145 27.06 5.46 17.95
C ILE A 145 26.80 3.97 17.76
N SER A 146 25.63 3.61 17.23
CA SER A 146 25.20 2.21 17.09
C SER A 146 25.66 1.53 15.79
N GLY A 147 26.05 2.31 14.77
CA GLY A 147 26.36 1.82 13.44
C GLY A 147 25.14 1.28 12.67
N GLN A 148 23.93 1.46 13.22
CA GLN A 148 22.69 0.97 12.61
C GLN A 148 22.10 1.98 11.64
N GLN A 149 21.48 1.49 10.57
CA GLN A 149 20.71 2.33 9.66
C GLN A 149 19.51 2.96 10.39
N ILE A 150 19.30 4.26 10.17
CA ILE A 150 18.19 4.98 10.78
C ILE A 150 16.99 4.90 9.85
N SER A 151 15.85 4.47 10.42
CA SER A 151 14.60 4.38 9.67
C SER A 151 13.90 5.73 9.53
N PRO A 152 13.07 5.92 8.49
CA PRO A 152 12.31 7.13 8.33
C PRO A 152 11.40 7.40 9.54
N GLY A 153 11.12 8.68 9.79
CA GLY A 153 10.26 9.14 10.88
C GLY A 153 11.00 9.47 12.18
N ARG A 154 12.26 9.06 12.33
CA ARG A 154 13.09 9.42 13.50
C ARG A 154 13.54 10.88 13.46
N GLY A 155 13.69 11.48 14.64
CA GLY A 155 14.37 12.76 14.78
C GLY A 155 15.88 12.56 14.84
N ILE A 156 16.61 13.18 13.92
CA ILE A 156 18.07 13.08 13.82
C ILE A 156 18.75 14.44 13.77
N SER A 157 19.94 14.53 14.35
CA SER A 157 20.88 15.61 14.13
C SER A 157 22.02 15.12 13.25
N LEU A 158 22.51 15.95 12.33
CA LEU A 158 23.67 15.65 11.50
C LEU A 158 24.39 16.93 11.07
N THR A 159 25.65 16.78 10.66
CA THR A 159 26.41 17.80 9.93
C THR A 159 26.21 17.54 8.43
N CYS A 160 25.66 18.51 7.70
CA CYS A 160 25.48 18.46 6.24
C CYS A 160 26.50 19.36 5.56
N PHE A 161 27.19 18.81 4.56
CA PHE A 161 28.12 19.55 3.71
C PHE A 161 27.39 20.00 2.44
N LEU A 162 27.32 21.31 2.21
CA LEU A 162 26.67 21.92 1.07
C LEU A 162 27.70 22.47 0.07
N PRO A 163 27.50 22.26 -1.24
CA PRO A 163 28.31 22.92 -2.27
C PRO A 163 28.28 24.46 -2.21
N ASN A 164 27.19 25.05 -1.72
CA ASN A 164 27.01 26.50 -1.54
C ASN A 164 25.83 26.77 -0.58
N ALA A 165 25.60 28.03 -0.19
CA ALA A 165 24.56 28.38 0.77
C ALA A 165 23.12 28.32 0.22
N SER A 166 22.93 28.25 -1.11
CA SER A 166 21.61 28.27 -1.74
C SER A 166 21.04 26.88 -2.06
N THR A 167 21.86 25.84 -1.94
CA THR A 167 21.42 24.46 -2.17
C THR A 167 20.92 23.81 -0.89
N THR A 168 19.89 22.97 -1.01
CA THR A 168 19.40 22.10 0.06
C THR A 168 19.89 20.66 -0.11
N ARG A 169 20.85 20.41 -1.01
CA ARG A 169 21.39 19.07 -1.26
C ARG A 169 22.73 18.89 -0.56
N CYS A 170 22.77 18.00 0.41
CA CYS A 170 24.01 17.59 1.07
C CYS A 170 24.88 16.78 0.10
N SER A 171 26.14 17.18 -0.08
CA SER A 171 27.14 16.39 -0.78
C SER A 171 27.69 15.26 0.11
N ASN A 172 27.72 15.49 1.42
CA ASN A 172 28.10 14.51 2.44
C ASN A 172 27.36 14.78 3.76
N ILE A 173 27.30 13.78 4.64
CA ILE A 173 26.76 13.88 5.99
C ILE A 173 27.70 13.22 7.02
N THR A 174 27.86 13.84 8.19
CA THR A 174 28.61 13.29 9.34
C THR A 174 27.86 13.52 10.64
N ASP A 175 28.38 12.96 11.75
CA ASP A 175 27.89 13.21 13.12
C ASP A 175 26.40 12.91 13.30
N VAL A 176 25.92 11.90 12.56
CA VAL A 176 24.52 11.52 12.57
C VAL A 176 24.16 10.88 13.91
N GLN A 177 23.21 11.46 14.63
CA GLN A 177 22.72 10.95 15.91
C GLN A 177 21.20 10.97 15.97
N THR A 178 20.61 9.89 16.49
CA THR A 178 19.19 9.85 16.81
C THR A 178 18.93 10.55 18.15
N TYR A 179 18.09 11.60 18.16
CA TYR A 179 17.68 12.28 19.40
C TYR A 179 16.20 12.04 19.75
N GLN A 180 15.42 11.53 18.79
CA GLN A 180 14.01 11.20 18.99
C GLN A 180 13.67 9.91 18.25
N ALA A 181 13.07 8.96 18.97
CA ALA A 181 12.50 7.76 18.35
C ALA A 181 11.47 8.16 17.29
N ALA A 182 11.27 7.31 16.28
CA ALA A 182 10.12 7.47 15.39
C ALA A 182 8.87 7.34 16.26
N LEU A 183 8.18 8.45 16.51
CA LEU A 183 6.82 8.35 17.02
C LEU A 183 6.04 7.64 15.92
N PRO A 184 5.26 6.59 16.25
CA PRO A 184 4.24 6.11 15.34
C PRO A 184 3.44 7.34 14.92
N ALA A 185 3.32 7.58 13.61
CA ALA A 185 2.45 8.65 13.15
C ALA A 185 1.07 8.41 13.81
N PRO A 186 0.44 9.42 14.43
CA PRO A 186 -0.91 9.25 14.96
C PRO A 186 -1.75 8.71 13.82
N ASN A 187 -2.20 7.48 13.98
CA ASN A 187 -2.87 6.71 12.94
C ASN A 187 -4.30 6.36 13.36
N THR A 188 -4.70 6.68 14.58
CA THR A 188 -6.06 6.52 15.07
C THR A 188 -6.65 7.85 15.51
N ASN A 189 -7.96 7.99 15.34
CA ASN A 189 -8.71 9.22 15.58
C ASN A 189 -8.15 10.43 14.80
N VAL A 190 -7.68 10.17 13.57
CA VAL A 190 -7.10 11.18 12.69
C VAL A 190 -8.19 11.79 11.84
N THR A 191 -8.29 13.12 11.87
CA THR A 191 -9.10 13.89 10.92
C THR A 191 -8.17 14.69 10.02
N SER A 192 -8.03 14.26 8.77
CA SER A 192 -7.14 14.89 7.80
C SER A 192 -7.87 16.05 7.11
N ARG A 193 -7.43 17.28 7.41
CA ARG A 193 -7.80 18.48 6.65
C ARG A 193 -6.90 18.58 5.43
N VAL A 194 -7.47 18.44 4.24
CA VAL A 194 -6.74 18.19 3.00
C VAL A 194 -6.82 19.38 2.05
N LEU A 195 -5.66 19.85 1.59
CA LEU A 195 -5.53 20.81 0.48
C LEU A 195 -4.97 20.11 -0.75
N VAL A 196 -5.75 20.03 -1.83
CA VAL A 196 -5.34 19.51 -3.13
C VAL A 196 -5.04 20.67 -4.06
N MET A 197 -3.79 20.74 -4.54
CA MET A 197 -3.28 21.77 -5.44
C MET A 197 -3.12 21.17 -6.83
N VAL A 198 -3.98 21.58 -7.76
CA VAL A 198 -3.92 21.12 -9.15
C VAL A 198 -3.03 22.05 -9.96
N VAL A 199 -1.81 21.60 -10.23
CA VAL A 199 -0.73 22.42 -10.78
C VAL A 199 -0.83 22.48 -12.30
N SER A 200 -0.84 23.71 -12.83
CA SER A 200 -0.68 24.01 -14.25
C SER A 200 0.56 24.88 -14.43
N LEU A 201 1.23 24.79 -15.59
CA LEU A 201 2.40 25.61 -15.90
C LEU A 201 2.01 26.73 -16.85
N SER A 202 2.40 27.97 -16.51
CA SER A 202 2.41 29.07 -17.47
C SER A 202 3.65 28.98 -18.38
N ASN A 203 3.56 29.60 -19.55
CA ASN A 203 4.67 29.62 -20.51
C ASN A 203 5.93 30.25 -19.90
N SER A 204 7.10 29.68 -20.18
CA SER A 204 8.40 30.29 -19.87
C SER A 204 9.45 29.93 -20.92
N SER A 205 10.66 30.47 -20.79
CA SER A 205 11.81 30.07 -21.61
C SER A 205 12.25 28.62 -21.34
N GLU A 206 11.88 28.04 -20.19
CA GLU A 206 12.32 26.71 -19.75
C GLU A 206 11.37 25.60 -20.23
N CYS A 207 10.06 25.87 -20.28
CA CYS A 207 9.11 24.92 -20.85
C CYS A 207 7.78 25.57 -21.27
N ASN A 208 7.06 24.85 -22.14
CA ASN A 208 5.75 25.25 -22.65
C ASN A 208 4.66 25.15 -21.58
N ILE A 209 3.53 25.84 -21.85
CA ILE A 209 2.29 25.71 -21.08
C ILE A 209 1.90 24.24 -20.96
N ARG A 210 1.51 23.82 -19.74
CA ARG A 210 0.95 22.50 -19.46
C ARG A 210 -0.27 22.66 -18.56
N GLY A 211 -1.39 22.06 -18.94
CA GLY A 211 -2.59 22.05 -18.13
C GLY A 211 -2.47 21.13 -16.91
N GLY A 212 -3.23 21.40 -15.86
CA GLY A 212 -3.47 20.47 -14.78
C GLY A 212 -4.76 19.66 -14.99
N ALA A 213 -5.06 18.76 -14.07
CA ALA A 213 -6.34 18.05 -14.05
C ALA A 213 -7.55 19.02 -13.91
N ASN A 214 -8.75 18.53 -14.20
CA ASN A 214 -9.97 19.31 -13.94
C ASN A 214 -10.26 19.37 -12.43
N VAL A 215 -10.22 20.56 -11.82
CA VAL A 215 -10.46 20.78 -10.38
C VAL A 215 -11.79 20.22 -9.90
N THR A 216 -12.86 20.35 -10.70
CA THR A 216 -14.19 19.84 -10.33
C THR A 216 -14.17 18.31 -10.28
N LYS A 217 -13.60 17.65 -11.30
CA LYS A 217 -13.46 16.19 -11.30
C LYS A 217 -12.61 15.69 -10.13
N VAL A 218 -11.52 16.39 -9.80
CA VAL A 218 -10.69 16.03 -8.63
C VAL A 218 -11.52 16.16 -7.36
N LYS A 219 -12.23 17.27 -7.16
CA LYS A 219 -13.11 17.46 -6.00
C LYS A 219 -14.20 16.39 -5.91
N ASP A 220 -14.81 16.04 -7.04
CA ASP A 220 -15.84 15.00 -7.15
C ASP A 220 -15.28 13.62 -6.78
N ALA A 221 -14.06 13.28 -7.20
CA ALA A 221 -13.42 12.03 -6.82
C ALA A 221 -13.25 11.87 -5.29
N PHE A 222 -13.05 12.97 -4.56
CA PHE A 222 -13.00 12.95 -3.09
C PHE A 222 -14.38 12.92 -2.45
N LEU A 223 -15.34 13.72 -2.94
CA LEU A 223 -16.56 14.07 -2.22
C LEU A 223 -17.83 13.38 -2.74
N LEU A 224 -17.87 12.84 -3.95
CA LEU A 224 -19.05 12.10 -4.38
C LEU A 224 -19.27 10.86 -3.49
N PRO A 225 -20.50 10.33 -3.40
CA PRO A 225 -20.75 9.09 -2.71
C PRO A 225 -19.81 8.00 -3.23
N ASN A 226 -19.17 7.27 -2.32
CA ASN A 226 -18.15 6.27 -2.62
C ASN A 226 -16.82 6.82 -3.14
N GLY A 227 -16.64 8.15 -3.08
CA GLY A 227 -15.37 8.81 -3.34
C GLY A 227 -14.34 8.55 -2.24
N TYR A 228 -13.20 9.22 -2.33
CA TYR A 228 -12.06 8.92 -1.47
C TYR A 228 -12.35 9.15 0.01
N ALA A 229 -13.11 10.18 0.38
CA ALA A 229 -13.46 10.40 1.78
C ALA A 229 -14.22 9.20 2.39
N ASP A 230 -15.14 8.61 1.63
CA ASP A 230 -15.88 7.41 2.07
C ASP A 230 -14.98 6.18 2.05
N PHE A 231 -14.10 6.05 1.05
CA PHE A 231 -13.15 4.95 0.95
C PHE A 231 -12.20 4.91 2.17
N PHE A 232 -11.60 6.04 2.55
CA PHE A 232 -10.76 6.15 3.75
C PHE A 232 -11.54 5.86 5.04
N GLY A 233 -12.73 6.43 5.19
CA GLY A 233 -13.58 6.18 6.37
C GLY A 233 -13.95 4.71 6.51
N ASN A 234 -14.28 4.04 5.41
CA ASN A 234 -14.63 2.62 5.42
C ASN A 234 -13.41 1.71 5.69
N CYS A 235 -12.26 1.98 5.06
CA CYS A 235 -11.07 1.15 5.26
C CYS A 235 -10.42 1.30 6.64
N SER A 236 -10.62 2.45 7.28
CA SER A 236 -10.08 2.73 8.62
C SER A 236 -11.07 2.48 9.76
N TYR A 237 -12.31 2.08 9.45
CA TYR A 237 -13.38 1.97 10.44
C TYR A 237 -13.63 3.29 11.19
N GLY A 238 -13.50 4.41 10.48
CA GLY A 238 -13.61 5.77 11.03
C GLY A 238 -12.41 6.24 11.86
N LYS A 239 -11.36 5.43 12.02
CA LYS A 239 -10.14 5.83 12.75
C LYS A 239 -9.28 6.83 11.99
N MET A 240 -9.48 6.92 10.67
CA MET A 240 -8.94 7.98 9.83
C MET A 240 -10.05 8.48 8.88
N VAL A 241 -10.36 9.76 8.97
CA VAL A 241 -11.35 10.39 8.10
C VAL A 241 -10.75 11.59 7.38
N LEU A 242 -11.14 11.78 6.13
CA LEU A 242 -10.88 13.02 5.42
C LEU A 242 -11.97 14.02 5.83
N ASP A 243 -11.58 15.18 6.34
CA ASP A 243 -12.52 16.24 6.69
C ASP A 243 -13.17 16.79 5.43
N ARG A 244 -14.41 16.36 5.18
CA ARG A 244 -15.18 16.73 3.99
C ARG A 244 -15.49 18.22 3.91
N GLN A 245 -15.56 18.91 5.05
CA GLN A 245 -15.85 20.34 5.12
C GLN A 245 -14.58 21.17 4.91
N ALA A 246 -13.46 20.72 5.47
CA ALA A 246 -12.17 21.37 5.26
C ALA A 246 -11.51 21.01 3.92
N LEU A 247 -11.97 19.96 3.22
CA LEU A 247 -11.38 19.55 1.94
C LEU A 247 -11.49 20.66 0.89
N THR A 248 -10.33 21.10 0.41
CA THR A 248 -10.22 22.17 -0.57
C THR A 248 -9.41 21.70 -1.78
N VAL A 249 -9.95 21.91 -2.97
CA VAL A 249 -9.27 21.65 -4.25
C VAL A 249 -9.16 22.96 -5.00
N VAL A 250 -7.95 23.36 -5.37
CA VAL A 250 -7.66 24.63 -6.02
C VAL A 250 -6.83 24.43 -7.27
N SER A 251 -7.07 25.26 -8.29
CA SER A 251 -6.16 25.38 -9.43
C SER A 251 -4.99 26.27 -9.05
N THR A 252 -3.77 25.85 -9.39
CA THR A 252 -2.55 26.62 -9.13
C THR A 252 -1.76 26.74 -10.42
N VAL A 253 -1.75 27.93 -11.01
CA VAL A 253 -0.90 28.23 -12.17
C VAL A 253 0.44 28.74 -11.66
N VAL A 254 1.52 28.03 -11.94
CA VAL A 254 2.87 28.39 -11.51
C VAL A 254 3.78 28.66 -12.71
N PRO A 255 4.76 29.58 -12.59
CA PRO A 255 5.78 29.76 -13.62
C PRO A 255 6.55 28.46 -13.86
N CYS A 256 6.69 28.06 -15.13
CA CYS A 256 7.58 26.95 -15.43
C CYS A 256 9.04 27.31 -15.16
N THR A 257 9.71 26.49 -14.37
CA THR A 257 11.15 26.57 -14.10
C THR A 257 11.83 25.28 -14.55
N ALA A 258 13.14 25.33 -14.78
CA ALA A 258 13.94 24.14 -15.10
C ALA A 258 13.78 23.04 -14.03
N ALA A 259 13.72 23.42 -12.74
CA ALA A 259 13.51 22.48 -11.65
C ALA A 259 12.15 21.75 -11.76
N ILE A 260 11.06 22.50 -12.02
CA ILE A 260 9.73 21.90 -12.20
C ILE A 260 9.70 21.02 -13.47
N ALA A 261 10.30 21.48 -14.57
CA ALA A 261 10.38 20.71 -15.82
C ALA A 261 11.17 19.40 -15.67
N GLN A 262 12.08 19.31 -14.71
CA GLN A 262 12.84 18.11 -14.34
C GLN A 262 12.17 17.27 -13.25
N CYS A 263 10.89 17.52 -12.95
CA CYS A 263 10.14 16.88 -11.87
C CYS A 263 10.81 16.99 -10.49
N ASN A 264 11.31 18.18 -10.14
CA ASN A 264 11.67 18.47 -8.76
C ASN A 264 10.39 18.68 -7.94
N GLU A 265 10.06 17.70 -7.10
CA GLU A 265 8.79 17.62 -6.38
C GLU A 265 8.69 18.70 -5.30
N ASP A 266 9.82 19.10 -4.71
CA ASP A 266 9.90 20.20 -3.75
C ASP A 266 9.68 21.55 -4.42
N ALA A 267 10.23 21.76 -5.62
CA ALA A 267 10.00 22.97 -6.40
C ALA A 267 8.53 23.10 -6.83
N ILE A 268 7.91 22.00 -7.23
CA ILE A 268 6.47 21.93 -7.52
C ILE A 268 5.66 22.29 -6.27
N ALA A 269 5.95 21.65 -5.14
CA ALA A 269 5.24 21.86 -3.89
C ALA A 269 5.36 23.31 -3.37
N ALA A 270 6.57 23.87 -3.38
CA ALA A 270 6.84 25.23 -2.93
C ALA A 270 6.15 26.26 -3.82
N ALA A 271 6.22 26.11 -5.15
CA ALA A 271 5.58 27.02 -6.09
C ALA A 271 4.05 26.97 -5.95
N ALA A 272 3.47 25.77 -5.82
CA ALA A 272 2.03 25.60 -5.63
C ALA A 272 1.56 26.24 -4.31
N LYS A 273 2.25 25.99 -3.19
CA LYS A 273 1.94 26.62 -1.89
C LYS A 273 2.03 28.13 -1.95
N LEU A 274 3.09 28.69 -2.55
CA LEU A 274 3.23 30.14 -2.71
C LEU A 274 2.06 30.73 -3.51
N GLN A 275 1.68 30.07 -4.61
CA GLN A 275 0.56 30.51 -5.43
C GLN A 275 -0.79 30.40 -4.71
N VAL A 276 -1.01 29.36 -3.91
CA VAL A 276 -2.25 29.23 -3.12
C VAL A 276 -2.31 30.30 -2.04
N ALA A 277 -1.21 30.55 -1.32
CA ALA A 277 -1.16 31.56 -0.28
C ALA A 277 -1.53 32.97 -0.80
N SER A 278 -1.13 33.31 -2.03
CA SER A 278 -1.48 34.60 -2.65
C SER A 278 -2.98 34.77 -2.94
N THR A 279 -3.76 33.67 -2.93
CA THR A 279 -5.23 33.71 -3.05
C THR A 279 -5.96 33.88 -1.71
N GLY A 280 -5.23 34.00 -0.60
CA GLY A 280 -5.79 34.18 0.75
C GLY A 280 -6.14 32.87 1.48
N VAL A 281 -5.92 31.71 0.84
CA VAL A 281 -6.09 30.40 1.48
C VAL A 281 -5.06 30.24 2.60
N GLN A 282 -5.56 29.96 3.80
CA GLN A 282 -4.73 29.79 5.00
C GLN A 282 -4.12 28.39 5.03
N ILE A 283 -2.92 28.22 4.46
CA ILE A 283 -2.24 26.93 4.33
C ILE A 283 -2.07 26.21 5.68
N GLY A 284 -1.84 26.94 6.78
CA GLY A 284 -1.71 26.39 8.13
C GLY A 284 -3.01 25.75 8.68
N SER A 285 -4.15 25.95 8.02
CA SER A 285 -5.42 25.28 8.38
C SER A 285 -5.52 23.84 7.85
N TYR A 286 -4.55 23.38 7.06
CA TYR A 286 -4.51 22.03 6.51
C TYR A 286 -3.44 21.19 7.20
N THR A 287 -3.69 19.89 7.23
CA THR A 287 -2.78 18.89 7.82
C THR A 287 -2.03 18.09 6.76
N HIS A 288 -2.60 17.98 5.56
CA HIS A 288 -2.07 17.20 4.45
C HIS A 288 -2.18 17.99 3.15
N PHE A 289 -1.17 17.84 2.29
CA PHE A 289 -1.01 18.57 1.05
C PHE A 289 -0.85 17.59 -0.11
N LEU A 290 -1.77 17.64 -1.07
CA LEU A 290 -1.69 16.82 -2.27
C LEU A 290 -1.41 17.72 -3.47
N TYR A 291 -0.49 17.31 -4.32
CA TYR A 291 -0.12 18.03 -5.53
C TYR A 291 -0.46 17.17 -6.75
N VAL A 292 -1.37 17.66 -7.59
CA VAL A 292 -1.60 17.03 -8.90
C VAL A 292 -0.67 17.72 -9.89
N ILE A 293 0.33 17.00 -10.37
CA ILE A 293 1.35 17.57 -11.25
C ILE A 293 0.73 17.93 -12.63
N PRO A 294 1.36 18.83 -13.39
CA PRO A 294 0.87 19.18 -14.73
C PRO A 294 0.94 18.00 -15.69
N ASP A 295 0.10 18.05 -16.71
CA ASP A 295 -0.02 17.01 -17.73
C ASP A 295 1.29 16.77 -18.48
N GLY A 296 1.54 15.50 -18.79
CA GLY A 296 2.77 15.03 -19.42
C GLY A 296 4.04 15.10 -18.56
N LEU A 297 4.01 15.54 -17.28
CA LEU A 297 5.19 15.44 -16.41
C LEU A 297 5.42 14.02 -15.89
N VAL A 298 4.40 13.15 -15.89
CA VAL A 298 4.48 11.76 -15.42
C VAL A 298 5.65 10.99 -16.05
N MET A 299 5.94 11.21 -17.34
CA MET A 299 7.04 10.57 -18.05
C MET A 299 8.43 11.02 -17.55
N THR A 300 8.54 12.27 -17.10
CA THR A 300 9.77 12.80 -16.51
C THR A 300 9.93 12.35 -15.06
N CYS A 301 8.82 12.30 -14.32
CA CYS A 301 8.80 11.89 -12.93
C CYS A 301 9.08 10.38 -12.76
N GLY A 302 8.59 9.54 -13.69
CA GLY A 302 8.76 8.09 -13.62
C GLY A 302 7.88 7.41 -12.56
N TRP A 303 6.87 8.11 -12.04
CA TRP A 303 5.90 7.62 -11.06
C TRP A 303 4.52 8.25 -11.29
N VAL A 304 3.45 7.54 -10.91
CA VAL A 304 2.05 8.03 -10.98
C VAL A 304 1.55 8.57 -9.63
N GLY A 305 2.17 8.10 -8.54
CA GLY A 305 2.01 8.59 -7.18
C GLY A 305 3.37 8.68 -6.49
N LEU A 306 3.52 9.64 -5.58
CA LEU A 306 4.66 9.74 -4.67
C LEU A 306 4.19 10.27 -3.32
N GLY A 307 4.66 9.67 -2.23
CA GLY A 307 4.34 10.08 -0.86
C GLY A 307 5.58 10.24 -0.01
N GLU A 308 5.50 11.16 0.96
CA GLU A 308 6.50 11.22 2.04
C GLU A 308 6.28 10.08 3.04
N LEU A 309 7.38 9.44 3.45
CA LEU A 309 7.40 8.32 4.37
C LEU A 309 8.25 8.61 5.62
N PRO A 310 7.64 8.80 6.81
CA PRO A 310 6.32 9.42 6.99
C PRO A 310 6.38 10.93 6.67
N GLY A 311 5.22 11.58 6.59
CA GLY A 311 5.16 13.00 6.23
C GLY A 311 3.74 13.53 6.13
N THR A 312 3.51 14.53 5.29
CA THR A 312 2.18 15.13 5.06
C THR A 312 1.92 15.49 3.61
N GLN A 313 2.85 15.13 2.72
CA GLN A 313 2.82 15.53 1.33
C GLN A 313 2.76 14.31 0.42
N SER A 314 1.96 14.44 -0.64
CA SER A 314 1.82 13.44 -1.70
C SER A 314 1.67 14.14 -3.06
N TRP A 315 2.20 13.53 -4.12
CA TRP A 315 2.15 14.01 -5.50
C TRP A 315 1.50 12.96 -6.40
N PHE A 316 0.76 13.40 -7.42
CA PHE A 316 -0.01 12.52 -8.30
C PHE A 316 0.06 12.98 -9.74
N SER A 317 0.13 12.03 -10.67
CA SER A 317 -0.16 12.32 -12.08
C SER A 317 -1.64 12.70 -12.27
N PRO A 318 -1.97 13.54 -13.28
CA PRO A 318 -3.32 14.05 -13.52
C PRO A 318 -4.22 13.04 -14.28
N ASP A 319 -4.01 11.74 -14.11
CA ASP A 319 -4.63 10.67 -14.92
C ASP A 319 -5.29 9.57 -14.07
N SER A 320 -5.80 8.52 -14.75
CA SER A 320 -6.52 7.39 -14.15
C SER A 320 -5.67 6.48 -13.28
N MET A 321 -4.34 6.56 -13.36
CA MET A 321 -3.42 5.81 -12.50
C MET A 321 -2.91 6.66 -11.33
N GLY A 322 -2.96 7.99 -11.45
CA GLY A 322 -2.60 8.95 -10.40
C GLY A 322 -3.79 9.40 -9.56
N ILE A 323 -4.15 10.69 -9.63
CA ILE A 323 -5.16 11.31 -8.76
C ILE A 323 -6.56 10.70 -8.92
N PHE A 324 -6.87 10.05 -10.04
CA PHE A 324 -8.16 9.40 -10.29
C PHE A 324 -8.17 7.89 -9.97
N SER A 325 -7.08 7.36 -9.42
CA SER A 325 -6.99 6.02 -8.83
C SER A 325 -7.14 6.12 -7.31
N LYS A 326 -8.20 5.55 -6.74
CA LYS A 326 -8.41 5.59 -5.29
C LYS A 326 -7.36 4.79 -4.53
N GLY A 327 -6.88 3.67 -5.09
CA GLY A 327 -5.81 2.86 -4.54
C GLY A 327 -4.51 3.66 -4.47
N THR A 328 -4.14 4.34 -5.56
CA THR A 328 -2.96 5.23 -5.58
C THR A 328 -3.11 6.37 -4.57
N VAL A 329 -4.26 7.04 -4.50
CA VAL A 329 -4.49 8.12 -3.50
C VAL A 329 -4.39 7.60 -2.08
N MET A 330 -4.92 6.39 -1.80
CA MET A 330 -4.75 5.75 -0.50
C MET A 330 -3.30 5.38 -0.23
N GLN A 331 -2.58 4.78 -1.18
CA GLN A 331 -1.17 4.42 -1.06
C GLN A 331 -0.31 5.62 -0.63
N GLU A 332 -0.40 6.72 -1.38
CA GLU A 332 0.50 7.86 -1.17
C GLU A 332 0.19 8.61 0.13
N ILE A 333 -1.07 8.60 0.57
CA ILE A 333 -1.44 9.12 1.88
C ILE A 333 -1.00 8.15 2.98
N LEU A 334 -1.10 6.83 2.80
CA LEU A 334 -0.66 5.86 3.81
C LEU A 334 0.85 5.84 4.01
N HIS A 335 1.63 6.23 3.00
CA HIS A 335 3.04 6.56 3.19
C HIS A 335 3.23 7.65 4.25
N ASN A 336 2.38 8.68 4.28
CA ASN A 336 2.45 9.74 5.28
C ASN A 336 2.31 9.20 6.72
N PHE A 337 1.67 8.04 6.89
CA PHE A 337 1.49 7.33 8.16
C PHE A 337 2.51 6.20 8.42
N GLY A 338 3.55 6.07 7.59
CA GLY A 338 4.63 5.11 7.85
C GLY A 338 4.43 3.73 7.24
N LEU A 339 3.46 3.55 6.32
CA LEU A 339 3.32 2.30 5.57
C LEU A 339 4.24 2.27 4.35
N PHE A 340 4.70 1.08 4.00
CA PHE A 340 5.58 0.81 2.88
C PHE A 340 4.81 0.02 1.82
N HIS A 341 5.38 -0.10 0.63
CA HIS A 341 4.75 -0.88 -0.43
C HIS A 341 4.50 -2.34 -0.03
N GLY A 342 3.42 -2.90 -0.57
CA GLY A 342 3.07 -4.30 -0.50
C GLY A 342 3.80 -5.09 -1.59
N TYR A 343 4.09 -6.34 -1.29
CA TYR A 343 4.89 -7.22 -2.14
C TYR A 343 4.15 -8.52 -2.44
N LYS A 344 4.56 -9.16 -3.52
CA LYS A 344 4.22 -10.55 -3.80
C LYS A 344 5.42 -11.21 -4.45
N ASP A 345 5.83 -12.37 -3.95
CA ASP A 345 6.94 -13.15 -4.51
C ASP A 345 8.25 -12.32 -4.64
N GLY A 346 8.50 -11.43 -3.69
CA GLY A 346 9.67 -10.52 -3.68
C GLY A 346 9.58 -9.34 -4.65
N MET A 347 8.48 -9.20 -5.39
CA MET A 347 8.23 -8.08 -6.30
C MET A 347 7.38 -7.01 -5.63
N GLU A 348 7.90 -5.78 -5.62
CA GLU A 348 7.22 -4.60 -5.11
C GLU A 348 5.97 -4.29 -5.95
N TYR A 349 4.89 -3.85 -5.30
CA TYR A 349 3.57 -3.51 -5.87
C TYR A 349 2.70 -4.68 -6.36
N GLU A 350 3.23 -5.89 -6.47
CA GLU A 350 2.49 -7.05 -7.01
C GLU A 350 1.43 -7.63 -6.05
N ASP A 351 1.22 -7.01 -4.88
CA ASP A 351 0.06 -7.30 -4.02
C ASP A 351 -1.17 -6.47 -4.43
N TYR A 352 -1.98 -7.02 -5.33
CA TYR A 352 -3.24 -6.39 -5.76
C TYR A 352 -4.38 -6.49 -4.72
N SER A 353 -4.12 -7.04 -3.52
CA SER A 353 -5.12 -7.17 -2.45
C SER A 353 -5.13 -6.01 -1.45
N THR A 354 -4.26 -5.02 -1.65
CA THR A 354 -4.14 -3.84 -0.79
C THR A 354 -3.77 -2.60 -1.61
N ALA A 355 -4.18 -1.43 -1.14
CA ALA A 355 -3.72 -0.14 -1.64
C ALA A 355 -2.21 0.10 -1.47
N MET A 356 -1.50 -0.67 -0.63
CA MET A 356 -0.04 -0.57 -0.59
C MET A 356 0.67 -1.30 -1.73
N GLY A 357 -0.04 -2.16 -2.47
CA GLY A 357 0.40 -2.62 -3.79
C GLY A 357 -0.47 -1.97 -4.87
N PHE A 358 -0.75 -2.67 -5.97
CA PHE A 358 -1.60 -2.14 -7.05
C PHE A 358 -3.12 -2.33 -6.83
N GLY A 359 -3.56 -2.62 -5.61
CA GLY A 359 -4.97 -2.89 -5.32
C GLY A 359 -5.80 -1.62 -5.10
N ASP A 360 -6.99 -1.57 -5.69
CA ASP A 360 -8.03 -0.57 -5.39
C ASP A 360 -8.87 -0.97 -4.15
N SER A 361 -8.20 -1.37 -3.08
CA SER A 361 -8.81 -2.03 -1.92
C SER A 361 -8.22 -1.53 -0.59
N CYS A 362 -8.82 -1.89 0.53
CA CYS A 362 -8.34 -1.48 1.85
C CYS A 362 -6.96 -2.09 2.17
N PRO A 363 -6.25 -1.52 3.17
CA PRO A 363 -4.99 -2.08 3.64
C PRO A 363 -5.11 -3.55 4.03
N SER A 364 -4.01 -4.29 3.87
CA SER A 364 -3.90 -5.69 4.27
C SER A 364 -3.98 -5.83 5.80
N ALA A 365 -4.17 -7.05 6.29
CA ALA A 365 -4.22 -7.31 7.74
C ALA A 365 -3.01 -6.79 8.54
N PRO A 366 -1.74 -7.04 8.13
CA PRO A 366 -0.58 -6.49 8.85
C PRO A 366 -0.54 -4.95 8.79
N GLU A 367 -0.96 -4.34 7.69
CA GLU A 367 -1.04 -2.88 7.56
C GLU A 367 -2.11 -2.29 8.48
N LEU A 368 -3.31 -2.89 8.53
CA LEU A 368 -4.38 -2.50 9.44
C LEU A 368 -3.96 -2.63 10.91
N TRP A 369 -3.22 -3.69 11.25
CA TRP A 369 -2.64 -3.87 12.59
C TRP A 369 -1.61 -2.79 12.91
N ARG A 370 -0.68 -2.53 11.99
CA ARG A 370 0.36 -1.50 12.15
C ARG A 370 -0.21 -0.09 12.29
N LEU A 371 -1.31 0.19 11.58
CA LEU A 371 -2.04 1.45 11.69
C LEU A 371 -2.92 1.54 12.96
N GLY A 372 -3.03 0.48 13.76
CA GLY A 372 -3.98 0.42 14.87
C GLY A 372 -5.45 0.53 14.42
N TRP A 373 -5.72 0.25 13.13
CA TRP A 373 -7.05 0.32 12.54
C TRP A 373 -7.90 -0.90 12.88
N ALA A 374 -7.26 -2.06 12.97
CA ALA A 374 -7.92 -3.29 13.39
C ALA A 374 -7.08 -4.09 14.37
N THR A 375 -7.71 -5.01 15.09
CA THR A 375 -7.06 -5.90 16.06
C THR A 375 -7.23 -7.37 15.67
N PRO A 376 -6.26 -8.23 16.03
CA PRO A 376 -6.41 -9.66 15.86
C PRO A 376 -7.52 -10.23 16.74
N LEU A 377 -8.17 -11.28 16.25
CA LEU A 377 -9.09 -12.15 16.99
C LEU A 377 -8.30 -12.96 18.02
N VAL A 378 -7.14 -13.44 17.59
CA VAL A 378 -6.21 -14.21 18.41
C VAL A 378 -4.79 -13.97 17.88
N GLN A 379 -3.82 -14.03 18.79
CA GLN A 379 -2.40 -14.11 18.47
C GLN A 379 -1.89 -15.50 18.88
N LEU A 380 -1.34 -16.24 17.93
CA LEU A 380 -0.86 -17.60 18.11
C LEU A 380 0.66 -17.62 18.18
N ASN A 381 1.21 -18.34 19.17
CA ASN A 381 2.64 -18.63 19.32
C ASN A 381 2.80 -19.96 20.07
N SER A 382 4.03 -20.38 20.35
CA SER A 382 4.36 -21.64 21.04
C SER A 382 3.66 -21.81 22.40
N SER A 383 3.34 -20.70 23.09
CA SER A 383 2.65 -20.75 24.39
C SER A 383 1.13 -20.93 24.29
N SER A 384 0.52 -20.53 23.16
CA SER A 384 -0.94 -20.52 22.97
C SER A 384 -1.42 -21.46 21.87
N PHE A 385 -0.50 -22.12 21.18
CA PHE A 385 -0.79 -22.99 20.05
C PHE A 385 0.02 -24.30 20.13
N PRO A 386 -0.52 -25.32 20.83
CA PRO A 386 0.18 -26.58 21.05
C PRO A 386 0.36 -27.36 19.73
N LEU A 387 1.42 -28.17 19.70
CA LEU A 387 1.75 -29.02 18.55
C LEU A 387 0.62 -30.00 18.23
N ALA A 388 0.47 -30.33 16.94
CA ALA A 388 -0.45 -31.33 16.41
C ALA A 388 -1.93 -31.14 16.83
N THR A 389 -2.32 -29.94 17.25
CA THR A 389 -3.69 -29.62 17.67
C THR A 389 -4.34 -28.67 16.67
N TYR A 390 -5.54 -29.04 16.20
CA TYR A 390 -6.37 -28.15 15.41
C TYR A 390 -7.06 -27.13 16.32
N ASN A 391 -6.83 -25.84 16.04
CA ASN A 391 -7.62 -24.77 16.59
C ASN A 391 -8.55 -24.21 15.52
N THR A 392 -9.84 -24.22 15.82
CA THR A 392 -10.90 -23.70 14.95
C THR A 392 -11.30 -22.29 15.35
N PHE A 393 -11.32 -21.38 14.38
CA PHE A 393 -11.74 -19.99 14.57
C PHE A 393 -12.86 -19.62 13.62
N THR A 394 -13.87 -18.87 14.10
CA THR A 394 -14.82 -18.20 13.21
C THR A 394 -14.31 -16.79 12.91
N LEU A 395 -13.69 -16.60 11.75
CA LEU A 395 -13.08 -15.35 11.35
C LEU A 395 -14.11 -14.45 10.62
N PRO A 396 -14.46 -13.27 11.16
CA PRO A 396 -15.28 -12.29 10.45
C PRO A 396 -14.51 -11.66 9.28
N ALA A 397 -15.24 -11.29 8.23
CA ALA A 397 -14.67 -10.51 7.14
C ALA A 397 -14.23 -9.12 7.62
N THR A 398 -13.13 -8.60 7.06
CA THR A 398 -12.52 -7.32 7.49
C THR A 398 -13.49 -6.16 7.46
N PHE A 399 -14.36 -6.05 6.45
CA PHE A 399 -15.30 -4.95 6.33
C PHE A 399 -16.33 -4.83 7.47
N LEU A 400 -16.49 -5.86 8.31
CA LEU A 400 -17.49 -5.88 9.38
C LEU A 400 -17.12 -4.99 10.58
N GLY A 401 -15.84 -4.65 10.75
CA GLY A 401 -15.41 -3.76 11.83
C GLY A 401 -13.94 -3.89 12.19
N PRO A 402 -13.47 -3.13 13.20
CA PRO A 402 -12.05 -3.10 13.55
C PRO A 402 -11.62 -4.25 14.47
N THR A 403 -12.55 -4.92 15.15
CA THR A 403 -12.19 -5.84 16.24
C THR A 403 -12.25 -7.29 15.78
N GLY A 404 -11.14 -8.01 15.96
CA GLY A 404 -11.13 -9.46 15.80
C GLY A 404 -11.26 -9.92 14.35
N VAL A 405 -10.73 -9.17 13.38
CA VAL A 405 -10.89 -9.42 11.93
C VAL A 405 -9.67 -10.06 11.26
N MET A 406 -8.69 -10.46 12.05
CA MET A 406 -7.50 -11.15 11.55
C MET A 406 -6.98 -12.13 12.59
N ILE A 407 -6.19 -13.12 12.18
CA ILE A 407 -5.40 -13.97 13.07
C ILE A 407 -3.94 -13.61 12.87
N LYS A 408 -3.21 -13.33 13.95
CA LYS A 408 -1.76 -13.12 13.90
C LYS A 408 -1.06 -14.38 14.39
N ILE A 409 -0.07 -14.86 13.66
CA ILE A 409 0.70 -16.05 14.02
C ILE A 409 2.18 -15.65 14.10
N GLN A 410 2.78 -15.90 15.26
CA GLN A 410 4.20 -15.75 15.53
C GLN A 410 4.78 -17.17 15.65
N PRO A 411 5.33 -17.74 14.57
CA PRO A 411 5.86 -19.09 14.56
C PRO A 411 7.23 -19.17 15.27
N ASP A 412 7.27 -18.76 16.53
CA ASP A 412 8.43 -18.79 17.42
C ASP A 412 8.92 -20.22 17.72
N TRP A 413 8.06 -21.24 17.50
CA TRP A 413 8.44 -22.65 17.49
C TRP A 413 9.44 -23.03 16.38
N LEU A 414 9.70 -22.13 15.42
CA LEU A 414 10.79 -22.29 14.45
C LEU A 414 12.16 -21.91 15.03
N ASP A 415 12.21 -21.44 16.29
CA ASP A 415 13.42 -21.05 17.01
C ASP A 415 14.33 -20.13 16.15
N THR A 416 15.58 -20.53 15.89
CA THR A 416 16.53 -19.75 15.12
C THR A 416 16.13 -19.53 13.66
N PHE A 417 15.08 -20.18 13.14
CA PHE A 417 14.54 -19.95 11.80
C PHE A 417 13.34 -18.98 11.77
N TYR A 418 12.84 -18.55 12.93
CA TYR A 418 11.74 -17.59 12.99
C TYR A 418 12.17 -16.22 12.47
N ARG A 419 11.59 -15.81 11.33
CA ARG A 419 11.89 -14.53 10.66
C ARG A 419 10.67 -13.72 10.28
N LYS A 420 9.49 -14.35 10.20
CA LYS A 420 8.26 -13.74 9.71
C LYS A 420 7.08 -14.09 10.59
N ASN A 421 6.20 -13.11 10.80
CA ASN A 421 4.85 -13.31 11.30
C ASN A 421 3.89 -13.52 10.15
N LEU A 422 2.84 -14.30 10.38
CA LEU A 422 1.75 -14.47 9.42
C LEU A 422 0.49 -13.76 9.90
N TYR A 423 -0.28 -13.27 8.94
CA TYR A 423 -1.58 -12.66 9.14
C TYR A 423 -2.60 -13.35 8.24
N LEU A 424 -3.70 -13.80 8.83
CA LEU A 424 -4.82 -14.41 8.12
C LEU A 424 -6.02 -13.48 8.21
N ALA A 425 -6.62 -13.09 7.09
CA ALA A 425 -7.83 -12.27 7.09
C ALA A 425 -8.79 -12.69 5.98
N LEU A 426 -10.09 -12.83 6.33
CA LEU A 426 -11.14 -13.03 5.34
C LEU A 426 -11.44 -11.70 4.65
N ARG A 427 -11.19 -11.60 3.36
CA ARG A 427 -11.47 -10.40 2.56
C ARG A 427 -12.70 -10.63 1.70
N VAL A 428 -13.58 -9.64 1.65
CA VAL A 428 -14.87 -9.70 0.93
C VAL A 428 -15.11 -8.37 0.25
N LYS A 429 -15.65 -8.41 -0.96
CA LYS A 429 -15.97 -7.23 -1.77
C LYS A 429 -17.14 -6.43 -1.18
N ALA A 430 -16.88 -5.63 -0.16
CA ALA A 430 -17.87 -4.82 0.56
C ALA A 430 -17.22 -3.59 1.22
N ALA A 431 -18.03 -2.54 1.44
CA ALA A 431 -17.61 -1.27 2.03
C ALA A 431 -16.36 -0.66 1.33
N GLY A 432 -15.23 -0.55 2.03
CA GLY A 432 -13.98 -0.04 1.45
C GLY A 432 -13.40 -1.00 0.41
N ASP A 433 -13.58 -2.31 0.60
CA ASP A 433 -13.16 -3.37 -0.33
C ASP A 433 -14.10 -3.57 -1.53
N ARG A 434 -14.96 -2.60 -1.84
CA ARG A 434 -15.94 -2.71 -2.95
C ARG A 434 -15.33 -3.07 -4.31
N ASP A 435 -14.04 -2.77 -4.53
CA ASP A 435 -13.31 -3.01 -5.80
C ASP A 435 -12.24 -4.09 -5.64
N LEU A 436 -12.29 -4.85 -4.54
CA LEU A 436 -11.44 -6.01 -4.33
C LEU A 436 -11.58 -6.99 -5.50
N LEU A 437 -10.44 -7.41 -6.06
CA LEU A 437 -10.40 -8.35 -7.18
C LEU A 437 -10.96 -9.72 -6.77
N GLU A 438 -11.58 -10.43 -7.72
CA GLU A 438 -12.25 -11.71 -7.47
C GLU A 438 -11.30 -12.79 -6.92
N GLN A 439 -10.02 -12.71 -7.26
CA GLN A 439 -9.03 -13.63 -6.73
C GLN A 439 -8.84 -13.52 -5.19
N PHE A 440 -9.27 -12.44 -4.56
CA PHE A 440 -9.22 -12.20 -3.11
C PHE A 440 -10.61 -12.18 -2.45
N ASN A 441 -11.67 -11.96 -3.23
CA ASN A 441 -13.04 -11.83 -2.73
C ASN A 441 -13.57 -13.16 -2.18
N GLY A 442 -14.05 -13.15 -0.94
CA GLY A 442 -14.58 -14.34 -0.26
C GLY A 442 -13.48 -15.34 0.11
N LYS A 443 -12.22 -14.91 0.19
CA LYS A 443 -11.08 -15.79 0.46
C LYS A 443 -10.31 -15.36 1.69
N LEU A 444 -9.60 -16.33 2.28
CA LEU A 444 -8.63 -16.06 3.32
C LEU A 444 -7.35 -15.57 2.66
N ASN A 445 -7.03 -14.29 2.84
CA ASN A 445 -5.76 -13.71 2.41
C ASN A 445 -4.69 -13.98 3.47
N ILE A 446 -3.49 -14.32 3.01
CA ILE A 446 -2.38 -14.74 3.86
C ILE A 446 -1.20 -13.83 3.55
N HIS A 447 -0.84 -13.02 4.53
CA HIS A 447 0.27 -12.08 4.45
C HIS A 447 1.37 -12.47 5.43
N GLU A 448 2.60 -12.18 5.07
CA GLU A 448 3.75 -12.27 5.97
C GLU A 448 4.43 -10.92 6.15
N LEU A 449 5.07 -10.74 7.31
CA LEU A 449 5.83 -9.54 7.66
C LEU A 449 7.04 -9.90 8.52
N ASP A 450 8.14 -9.15 8.38
CA ASP A 450 9.34 -9.33 9.20
C ASP A 450 9.07 -9.29 10.70
N SER A 451 9.44 -10.36 11.41
CA SER A 451 9.15 -10.50 12.84
C SER A 451 9.91 -9.49 13.68
N THR A 452 11.10 -9.05 13.26
CA THR A 452 11.88 -8.06 14.01
C THR A 452 11.21 -6.69 14.02
N ILE A 453 10.54 -6.34 12.90
CA ILE A 453 9.84 -5.07 12.73
C ILE A 453 8.40 -5.13 13.23
N ASP A 454 7.75 -6.28 13.10
CA ASP A 454 6.35 -6.46 13.49
C ASP A 454 6.18 -6.73 14.99
N ASN A 455 7.18 -7.31 15.65
CA ASN A 455 7.16 -7.47 17.11
C ASN A 455 7.58 -6.20 17.85
N SER A 456 8.22 -5.25 17.16
CA SER A 456 8.58 -3.95 17.71
C SER A 456 8.38 -2.86 16.67
N PHE A 457 7.30 -2.10 16.78
CA PHE A 457 6.99 -1.03 15.82
C PHE A 457 8.02 0.12 15.83
N SER A 458 8.91 0.14 16.83
CA SER A 458 10.03 1.06 16.92
C SER A 458 11.30 0.56 16.20
N ALA A 459 11.35 -0.73 15.85
CA ALA A 459 12.50 -1.34 15.20
C ALA A 459 12.77 -0.69 13.84
N ALA A 460 14.06 -0.65 13.49
CA ALA A 460 14.49 -0.12 12.22
C ALA A 460 14.24 -1.12 11.08
N GLY A 461 13.96 -0.62 9.89
CA GLY A 461 13.85 -1.39 8.65
C GLY A 461 12.62 -1.03 7.82
N ASN A 462 12.54 -1.64 6.64
CA ASN A 462 11.33 -1.64 5.81
C ASN A 462 10.42 -2.79 6.27
N PRO A 463 9.22 -2.52 6.83
CA PRO A 463 8.21 -3.53 7.11
C PRO A 463 7.63 -4.09 5.79
N THR A 464 8.43 -4.85 5.05
CA THR A 464 7.99 -5.51 3.81
C THR A 464 6.86 -6.47 4.15
N VAL A 465 5.64 -6.06 3.81
CA VAL A 465 4.44 -6.89 3.84
C VAL A 465 4.35 -7.61 2.51
N SER A 466 4.24 -8.94 2.53
CA SER A 466 4.04 -9.73 1.32
C SER A 466 2.80 -10.58 1.42
N ILE A 467 1.95 -10.58 0.39
CA ILE A 467 0.96 -11.64 0.24
C ILE A 467 1.68 -12.91 -0.23
N ILE A 468 1.36 -14.04 0.40
CA ILE A 468 1.97 -15.36 0.09
C ILE A 468 0.93 -16.41 -0.27
N GLY A 469 -0.35 -16.07 -0.22
CA GLY A 469 -1.40 -16.97 -0.64
C GLY A 469 -2.80 -16.44 -0.43
N THR A 470 -3.74 -17.13 -1.06
CA THR A 470 -5.18 -16.97 -0.85
C THR A 470 -5.81 -18.36 -0.79
N LEU A 471 -6.77 -18.57 0.10
CA LEU A 471 -7.49 -19.84 0.22
C LEU A 471 -8.98 -19.64 0.04
N ALA A 472 -9.55 -20.40 -0.87
CA ALA A 472 -10.99 -20.43 -1.10
C ALA A 472 -11.69 -21.20 0.04
N PRO A 473 -13.00 -20.96 0.26
CA PRO A 473 -13.79 -21.79 1.15
C PRO A 473 -13.71 -23.28 0.78
N GLY A 474 -13.59 -24.15 1.78
CA GLY A 474 -13.43 -25.60 1.61
C GLY A 474 -12.05 -26.07 1.14
N SER A 475 -11.06 -25.17 1.05
CA SER A 475 -9.69 -25.53 0.63
C SER A 475 -8.73 -25.66 1.81
N SER A 476 -7.57 -26.29 1.56
CA SER A 476 -6.50 -26.43 2.54
C SER A 476 -5.13 -26.23 1.89
N VAL A 477 -4.14 -25.84 2.71
CA VAL A 477 -2.75 -25.67 2.25
C VAL A 477 -1.76 -25.94 3.39
N ALA A 478 -0.63 -26.53 3.04
CA ALA A 478 0.52 -26.69 3.93
C ALA A 478 1.55 -25.58 3.66
N TYR A 479 1.91 -24.84 4.71
CA TYR A 479 3.01 -23.90 4.72
C TYR A 479 4.21 -24.51 5.43
N PHE A 480 4.99 -25.33 4.72
CA PHE A 480 6.07 -26.12 5.30
C PHE A 480 7.18 -25.28 5.97
N ASN A 481 7.46 -24.09 5.44
CA ASN A 481 8.42 -23.15 6.04
C ASN A 481 7.97 -22.65 7.41
N TYR A 482 6.66 -22.69 7.68
CA TYR A 482 6.04 -22.27 8.92
C TYR A 482 5.62 -23.43 9.81
N LYS A 483 5.70 -24.67 9.31
CA LYS A 483 5.16 -25.87 9.95
C LYS A 483 3.68 -25.69 10.30
N LEU A 484 2.92 -25.12 9.36
CA LEU A 484 1.50 -24.87 9.52
C LEU A 484 0.71 -25.58 8.42
N GLN A 485 -0.45 -26.11 8.79
CA GLN A 485 -1.49 -26.51 7.85
C GLN A 485 -2.74 -25.68 8.16
N LEU A 486 -3.27 -25.06 7.10
CA LEU A 486 -4.49 -24.26 7.17
C LEU A 486 -5.61 -24.99 6.43
N LEU A 487 -6.81 -24.96 7.00
CA LEU A 487 -8.04 -25.41 6.36
C LEU A 487 -9.07 -24.30 6.50
N VAL A 488 -9.76 -23.99 5.41
CA VAL A 488 -10.82 -23.00 5.39
C VAL A 488 -12.13 -23.73 5.24
N GLY A 489 -13.05 -23.55 6.19
CA GLY A 489 -14.40 -24.10 6.11
C GLY A 489 -15.23 -23.45 5.00
N GLY A 490 -16.51 -23.85 4.89
CA GLY A 490 -17.47 -23.17 4.02
C GLY A 490 -17.80 -21.75 4.49
N GLU A 491 -18.31 -20.90 3.58
CA GLU A 491 -18.85 -19.60 3.97
C GLU A 491 -20.08 -19.77 4.87
N ILE A 492 -20.04 -19.16 6.06
CA ILE A 492 -21.19 -19.11 6.96
C ILE A 492 -21.95 -17.82 6.64
N MET A 493 -22.99 -17.94 5.81
CA MET A 493 -23.90 -16.84 5.49
C MET A 493 -25.00 -16.75 6.55
N CYS A 494 -24.81 -15.89 7.55
CA CYS A 494 -25.89 -15.60 8.49
C CYS A 494 -26.86 -14.58 7.87
N SER A 495 -28.03 -15.05 7.43
CA SER A 495 -29.06 -14.19 6.82
C SER A 495 -29.91 -13.43 7.86
N TYR A 496 -29.77 -13.72 9.16
CA TYR A 496 -30.64 -13.20 10.23
C TYR A 496 -29.91 -12.90 11.56
N CYS A 497 -28.71 -12.34 11.53
CA CYS A 497 -28.12 -11.79 12.77
C CYS A 497 -28.69 -10.40 13.05
N THR A 498 -29.95 -10.32 13.50
CA THR A 498 -30.50 -9.09 14.09
C THR A 498 -29.86 -8.89 15.46
N GLY A 499 -28.69 -8.25 15.50
CA GLY A 499 -28.23 -7.63 16.73
C GLY A 499 -29.25 -6.55 17.12
N GLN A 500 -30.02 -6.80 18.18
CA GLN A 500 -30.89 -5.78 18.77
C GLN A 500 -30.04 -4.60 19.25
N TRP A 501 -29.89 -3.59 18.40
CA TRP A 501 -29.64 -2.23 18.85
C TRP A 501 -31.01 -1.63 19.11
N GLN A 502 -31.47 -1.73 20.35
CA GLN A 502 -32.70 -1.11 20.82
C GLN A 502 -32.45 0.40 20.93
N ILE A 503 -32.66 1.13 19.84
CA ILE A 503 -32.79 2.59 19.86
C ILE A 503 -34.23 2.89 19.48
N ASP A 504 -35.00 3.37 20.46
CA ASP A 504 -36.38 3.81 20.28
C ASP A 504 -36.41 5.02 19.33
N TYR A 505 -36.80 4.80 18.07
CA TYR A 505 -37.18 5.86 17.15
C TYR A 505 -38.64 5.70 16.71
N PRO A 506 -39.45 6.79 16.71
CA PRO A 506 -40.84 6.74 16.32
C PRO A 506 -41.02 6.48 14.81
N CYS A 507 -42.14 5.84 14.51
CA CYS A 507 -42.50 5.21 13.24
C CYS A 507 -42.40 6.10 12.00
N SER A 508 -41.30 5.98 11.24
CA SER A 508 -41.31 6.13 9.77
C SER A 508 -40.21 5.31 9.06
N ALA A 509 -39.66 4.28 9.70
CA ALA A 509 -38.45 3.61 9.23
C ALA A 509 -38.70 2.65 8.06
N GLN A 510 -38.00 2.88 6.96
CA GLN A 510 -37.72 1.88 5.92
C GLN A 510 -37.27 0.58 6.59
N ARG A 511 -37.75 -0.58 6.12
CA ARG A 511 -37.28 -1.89 6.62
C ARG A 511 -35.75 -1.91 6.55
N PRO A 512 -35.05 -2.27 7.63
CA PRO A 512 -33.60 -2.40 7.58
C PRO A 512 -33.24 -3.43 6.51
N THR A 513 -32.44 -3.00 5.54
CA THR A 513 -31.86 -3.90 4.54
C THR A 513 -31.08 -4.99 5.29
N PRO A 514 -31.29 -6.28 4.99
CA PRO A 514 -30.61 -7.36 5.71
C PRO A 514 -29.09 -7.17 5.62
N THR A 515 -28.44 -7.02 6.77
CA THR A 515 -26.98 -6.96 6.87
C THR A 515 -26.43 -8.37 6.66
N ILE A 516 -25.87 -8.63 5.48
CA ILE A 516 -25.18 -9.88 5.19
C ILE A 516 -23.88 -9.88 6.00
N THR A 517 -23.81 -10.69 7.06
CA THR A 517 -22.54 -10.96 7.76
C THR A 517 -21.86 -12.15 7.12
N LYS A 518 -20.68 -11.95 6.51
CA LYS A 518 -19.83 -13.03 6.02
C LYS A 518 -18.81 -13.42 7.08
N ARG A 519 -18.78 -14.71 7.43
CA ARG A 519 -17.80 -15.34 8.32
C ARG A 519 -17.31 -16.63 7.67
N THR A 520 -16.09 -17.04 7.99
CA THR A 520 -15.57 -18.36 7.60
C THR A 520 -15.00 -19.07 8.81
N SER A 521 -15.12 -20.40 8.85
CA SER A 521 -14.31 -21.20 9.77
C SER A 521 -12.88 -21.28 9.22
N VAL A 522 -11.89 -21.17 10.10
CA VAL A 522 -10.48 -21.40 9.78
C VAL A 522 -9.93 -22.37 10.82
N ASP A 523 -9.51 -23.55 10.38
CA ASP A 523 -8.81 -24.51 11.21
C ASP A 523 -7.32 -24.39 10.94
N ILE A 524 -6.55 -24.28 12.02
CA ILE A 524 -5.10 -24.10 11.99
C ILE A 524 -4.50 -25.24 12.80
N VAL A 525 -3.50 -25.93 12.25
CA VAL A 525 -2.69 -26.90 13.01
C VAL A 525 -1.20 -26.63 12.82
N ASN A 526 -0.46 -26.71 13.92
CA ASN A 526 0.99 -26.77 13.92
C ASN A 526 1.41 -28.21 13.64
N ILE A 527 2.08 -28.46 12.50
CA ILE A 527 2.44 -29.79 12.00
C ILE A 527 3.86 -30.22 12.36
N LEU A 528 4.50 -29.53 13.32
CA LEU A 528 5.77 -29.97 13.90
C LEU A 528 5.66 -31.34 14.57
#